data_AF-A0AAD2CSQ6-F1
#
_entry.id   AF-A0AAD2CSQ6-F1
#
_cell.length_a   1.000
_cell.length_b   1.000
_cell.length_c   1.000
_cell.angle_alpha   90.00
_cell.angle_beta   90.00
_cell.angle_gamma   90.00
#
_symmetry.space_group_name_H-M   'P 1'
#
loop_
_entity.id
_entity.type
_entity.pdbx_description
1 polymer ?
#
loop_
_entity_poly.entity_id
_entity_poly.type
_entity_poly.pdbx_seq_one_letter_code
_entity_poly.pdbx_strand_id
1 'polypeptide(L)'
;MKQKNSTAGLSAVAGILKRRVQHIYNFPLDCHGFYAMDAVSALVRAGLATNEEEAVALGQSLERLGFIKNMKGDDTFADTRQFYSFLGEHSYREDTDYDSHDTWAAEVNEANDLLWTKLEPKDHKYHRRTYQDTFLGTEVVSLLLVSGFSSSREDALLLGRAVEHACSLFRHVTNDHILEDKELFYVFNQLTRHKAKCSGHFS
;
A
#
# COMPACT_ATOMS: atom_id res chain seq x y z
N MET A 1 9.67 -18.51 -16.38
CA MET A 1 9.43 -17.89 -15.06
C MET A 1 8.70 -16.59 -15.32
N LYS A 2 7.42 -16.49 -14.93
CA LYS A 2 6.62 -15.28 -15.16
C LYS A 2 7.20 -14.18 -14.26
N GLN A 3 7.73 -13.11 -14.83
CA GLN A 3 7.93 -11.86 -14.07
C GLN A 3 6.54 -11.45 -13.58
N LYS A 4 6.32 -11.49 -12.26
CA LYS A 4 5.10 -10.92 -11.68
C LYS A 4 5.17 -9.40 -11.89
N ASN A 5 4.00 -8.83 -12.14
CA ASN A 5 3.82 -7.49 -12.70
C ASN A 5 4.60 -6.44 -11.90
N SER A 6 5.40 -5.61 -12.59
CA SER A 6 6.25 -4.55 -12.00
C SER A 6 5.49 -3.41 -11.30
N THR A 7 4.17 -3.56 -11.08
CA THR A 7 3.26 -2.51 -10.62
C THR A 7 2.37 -2.97 -9.45
N ALA A 8 2.72 -4.08 -8.80
CA ALA A 8 1.91 -4.67 -7.71
C ALA A 8 1.74 -3.71 -6.53
N GLY A 9 2.80 -3.00 -6.12
CA GLY A 9 2.73 -2.01 -5.04
C GLY A 9 1.80 -0.84 -5.40
N LEU A 10 1.92 -0.32 -6.62
CA LEU A 10 1.06 0.75 -7.11
C LEU A 10 -0.41 0.32 -7.27
N SER A 11 -0.67 -0.91 -7.69
CA SER A 11 -2.02 -1.50 -7.75
C SER A 11 -2.66 -1.57 -6.37
N ALA A 12 -1.91 -2.03 -5.35
CA ALA A 12 -2.36 -2.06 -3.97
C ALA A 12 -2.66 -0.66 -3.42
N VAL A 13 -1.78 0.31 -3.70
CA VAL A 13 -1.99 1.72 -3.34
C VAL A 13 -3.26 2.28 -3.98
N ALA A 14 -3.49 2.00 -5.26
CA ALA A 14 -4.70 2.43 -5.96
C ALA A 14 -5.98 1.85 -5.32
N GLY A 15 -5.96 0.56 -4.97
CA GLY A 15 -7.08 -0.11 -4.31
C GLY A 15 -7.40 0.49 -2.93
N ILE A 16 -6.37 0.70 -2.10
CA ILE A 16 -6.53 1.31 -0.78
C ILE A 16 -7.04 2.75 -0.91
N LEU A 17 -6.47 3.52 -1.85
CA LEU A 17 -6.88 4.90 -2.11
C LEU A 17 -8.35 4.99 -2.53
N LYS A 18 -8.77 4.15 -3.49
CA LYS A 18 -10.16 4.10 -3.97
C LYS A 18 -11.14 3.88 -2.82
N ARG A 19 -10.82 2.94 -1.91
CA ARG A 19 -11.67 2.62 -0.75
C ARG A 19 -11.75 3.77 0.26
N ARG A 20 -10.63 4.46 0.53
CA ARG A 20 -10.60 5.60 1.46
C ARG A 20 -11.32 6.83 0.91
N VAL A 21 -11.10 7.14 -0.36
CA VAL A 21 -11.74 8.26 -1.05
C VAL A 21 -13.24 8.07 -1.14
N GLN A 22 -13.73 6.86 -1.44
CA GLN A 22 -15.17 6.56 -1.41
C GLN A 22 -15.82 6.87 -0.05
N HIS A 23 -15.10 6.60 1.04
CA HIS A 23 -15.59 6.86 2.39
C HIS A 23 -15.60 8.36 2.76
N ILE A 24 -14.80 9.21 2.11
CA ILE A 24 -14.77 10.66 2.35
C ILE A 24 -16.01 11.33 1.78
N TYR A 25 -16.47 10.91 0.59
CA TYR A 25 -17.55 11.60 -0.10
C TYR A 25 -18.95 11.15 0.30
N ASN A 26 -19.12 10.04 1.05
CA ASN A 26 -20.37 9.54 1.66
C ASN A 26 -21.68 9.75 0.85
N PHE A 27 -21.58 9.75 -0.48
CA PHE A 27 -22.65 9.97 -1.43
C PHE A 27 -22.51 8.92 -2.54
N PRO A 28 -23.62 8.44 -3.12
CA PRO A 28 -23.60 7.65 -4.35
C PRO A 28 -23.27 8.61 -5.49
N LEU A 29 -22.01 9.04 -5.57
CA LEU A 29 -21.53 9.74 -6.74
C LEU A 29 -21.28 8.68 -7.80
N ASP A 30 -22.12 8.70 -8.83
CA ASP A 30 -21.97 7.97 -10.10
C ASP A 30 -20.65 8.29 -10.83
N CYS A 31 -19.82 9.20 -10.27
CA CYS A 31 -18.48 9.47 -10.73
C CYS A 31 -17.48 8.97 -9.70
N HIS A 32 -16.65 8.01 -10.12
CA HIS A 32 -15.44 7.56 -9.41
C HIS A 32 -14.35 8.65 -9.40
N GLY A 33 -14.71 9.89 -9.05
CA GLY A 33 -13.85 11.06 -9.06
C GLY A 33 -13.48 11.57 -7.67
N PHE A 34 -12.35 12.26 -7.58
CA PHE A 34 -11.76 12.76 -6.34
C PHE A 34 -10.88 13.98 -6.60
N TYR A 35 -10.71 14.85 -5.59
CA TYR A 35 -9.72 15.92 -5.69
C TYR A 35 -8.31 15.42 -5.38
N ALA A 36 -7.31 15.90 -6.10
CA ALA A 36 -5.92 15.49 -5.88
C ALA A 36 -5.47 15.74 -4.43
N MET A 37 -5.86 16.87 -3.82
CA MET A 37 -5.59 17.15 -2.41
C MET A 37 -6.18 16.13 -1.42
N ASP A 38 -7.37 15.61 -1.73
CA ASP A 38 -8.03 14.61 -0.89
C ASP A 38 -7.34 13.25 -1.05
N ALA A 39 -6.86 12.94 -2.26
CA ALA A 39 -6.05 11.74 -2.48
C ALA A 39 -4.69 11.83 -1.79
N VAL A 40 -4.00 12.97 -1.86
CA VAL A 40 -2.74 13.21 -1.15
C VAL A 40 -2.94 13.02 0.35
N SER A 41 -3.96 13.68 0.91
CA SER A 41 -4.33 13.54 2.32
C SER A 41 -4.67 12.09 2.68
N ALA A 42 -5.38 11.36 1.80
CA ALA A 42 -5.74 9.97 2.04
C ALA A 42 -4.52 9.04 2.00
N LEU A 43 -3.54 9.26 1.11
CA LEU A 43 -2.30 8.48 1.04
C LEU A 43 -1.45 8.68 2.30
N VAL A 44 -1.31 9.92 2.77
CA VAL A 44 -0.59 10.23 4.01
C VAL A 44 -1.31 9.63 5.21
N ARG A 45 -2.65 9.79 5.31
CA ARG A 45 -3.45 9.22 6.41
C ARG A 45 -3.48 7.69 6.42
N ALA A 46 -3.38 7.06 5.25
CA ALA A 46 -3.27 5.61 5.14
C ALA A 46 -1.86 5.09 5.51
N GLY A 47 -0.87 5.97 5.71
CA GLY A 47 0.52 5.58 5.94
C GLY A 47 1.18 4.98 4.69
N LEU A 48 0.64 5.23 3.51
CA LEU A 48 1.26 4.81 2.24
C LEU A 48 2.34 5.80 1.78
N ALA A 49 2.26 7.05 2.24
CA ALA A 49 3.26 8.09 2.05
C ALA A 49 3.64 8.71 3.40
N THR A 50 4.92 9.03 3.57
CA THR A 50 5.43 9.75 4.75
C THR A 50 5.08 11.24 4.72
N ASN A 51 4.99 11.82 3.52
CA ASN A 51 4.79 13.24 3.29
C ASN A 51 3.97 13.49 2.01
N GLU A 52 3.51 14.72 1.83
CA GLU A 52 2.70 15.13 0.68
C GLU A 52 3.46 14.98 -0.64
N GLU A 53 4.77 15.26 -0.66
CA GLU A 53 5.62 15.08 -1.85
C GLU A 53 5.66 13.63 -2.33
N GLU A 54 5.85 12.67 -1.41
CA GLU A 54 5.80 11.25 -1.75
C GLU A 54 4.39 10.85 -2.21
N ALA A 55 3.35 11.34 -1.56
CA ALA A 55 1.97 11.12 -1.98
C ALA A 55 1.68 11.68 -3.40
N VAL A 56 2.24 12.84 -3.74
CA VAL A 56 2.16 13.41 -5.09
C VAL A 56 2.90 12.55 -6.11
N ALA A 57 4.12 12.09 -5.78
CA ALA A 57 4.89 11.19 -6.65
C ALA A 57 4.14 9.86 -6.89
N LEU A 58 3.45 9.34 -5.87
CA LEU A 58 2.57 8.18 -6.01
C LEU A 58 1.40 8.47 -6.93
N GLY A 59 0.72 9.61 -6.76
CA GLY A 59 -0.36 10.03 -7.66
C GLY A 59 0.10 10.18 -9.11
N GLN A 60 1.30 10.75 -9.36
CA GLN A 60 1.89 10.83 -10.70
C GLN A 60 2.17 9.44 -11.28
N SER A 61 2.60 8.50 -10.45
CA SER A 61 2.84 7.11 -10.86
C SER A 61 1.53 6.40 -11.19
N LEU A 62 0.46 6.64 -10.42
CA LEU A 62 -0.89 6.16 -10.70
C LEU A 62 -1.45 6.73 -12.00
N GLU A 63 -1.22 8.02 -12.26
CA GLU A 63 -1.62 8.70 -13.50
C GLU A 63 -0.87 8.13 -14.71
N ARG A 64 0.46 7.97 -14.60
CA ARG A 64 1.30 7.39 -15.66
C ARG A 64 0.87 5.97 -16.03
N LEU A 65 0.44 5.18 -15.05
CA LEU A 65 -0.06 3.82 -15.25
C LEU A 65 -1.52 3.78 -15.72
N GLY A 66 -2.21 4.92 -15.77
CA GLY A 66 -3.59 5.02 -16.24
C GLY A 66 -4.65 4.61 -15.22
N PHE A 67 -4.32 4.48 -13.94
CA PHE A 67 -5.30 4.21 -12.87
C PHE A 67 -6.15 5.43 -12.55
N ILE A 68 -5.61 6.63 -12.74
CA ILE A 68 -6.28 7.89 -12.48
C ILE A 68 -6.07 8.82 -13.68
N LYS A 69 -7.05 9.68 -13.96
CA LYS A 69 -6.97 10.67 -15.04
C LYS A 69 -7.51 12.01 -14.61
N ASN A 70 -6.78 13.07 -14.93
CA ASN A 70 -7.21 14.44 -14.74
C ASN A 70 -8.38 14.76 -15.68
N MET A 71 -9.47 15.33 -15.15
CA MET A 71 -10.63 15.73 -15.95
C MET A 71 -10.58 17.19 -16.42
N LYS A 72 -9.66 18.00 -15.89
CA LYS A 72 -9.64 19.46 -16.09
C LYS A 72 -8.43 19.97 -16.89
N GLY A 73 -7.41 19.17 -17.13
CA GLY A 73 -6.22 19.56 -17.90
C GLY A 73 -5.21 18.43 -18.06
N ASP A 74 -4.17 18.66 -18.87
CA ASP A 74 -3.01 17.75 -19.08
C ASP A 74 -1.88 17.99 -18.06
N ASP A 75 -2.22 18.65 -16.95
CA ASP A 75 -1.28 18.93 -15.88
C ASP A 75 -1.03 17.65 -15.08
N THR A 76 0.25 17.38 -14.79
CA THR A 76 0.70 16.27 -13.94
C THR A 76 0.05 16.32 -12.56
N PHE A 77 -0.23 15.16 -11.98
CA PHE A 77 -0.74 15.05 -10.61
C PHE A 77 0.07 15.89 -9.61
N ALA A 78 -0.63 16.78 -8.91
CA ALA A 78 -0.11 17.70 -7.90
C ALA A 78 -1.16 17.91 -6.80
N ASP A 79 -0.72 18.24 -5.58
CA ASP A 79 -1.59 18.57 -4.46
C ASP A 79 -2.36 19.89 -4.70
N THR A 80 -3.40 19.79 -5.50
CA THR A 80 -4.23 20.91 -5.93
C THR A 80 -5.70 20.49 -5.90
N ARG A 81 -6.59 21.47 -6.10
CA ARG A 81 -8.04 21.23 -6.26
C ARG A 81 -8.42 20.72 -7.65
N GLN A 82 -7.49 20.12 -8.37
CA GLN A 82 -7.78 19.44 -9.64
C GLN A 82 -8.60 18.17 -9.36
N PHE A 83 -9.54 17.90 -10.27
CA PHE A 83 -10.44 16.76 -10.14
C PHE A 83 -9.96 15.63 -11.03
N TYR A 84 -9.68 14.49 -10.41
CA TYR A 84 -9.23 13.26 -11.03
C TYR A 84 -10.35 12.23 -11.00
N SER A 85 -10.39 11.34 -11.98
CA SER A 85 -11.26 10.16 -11.98
C SER A 85 -10.43 8.90 -11.98
N PHE A 86 -10.83 7.90 -11.19
CA PHE A 86 -10.28 6.56 -11.34
C PHE A 86 -10.70 6.00 -12.70
N LEU A 87 -9.72 5.60 -13.49
CA LEU A 87 -9.89 4.78 -14.69
C LEU A 87 -9.76 3.33 -14.26
N GLY A 88 -10.89 2.72 -13.93
CA GLY A 88 -10.99 1.27 -13.83
C GLY A 88 -11.79 0.79 -15.04
N GLU A 89 -11.24 -0.14 -15.81
CA GLU A 89 -12.04 -0.98 -16.71
C GLU A 89 -13.06 -1.75 -15.86
N HIS A 90 -14.19 -1.13 -15.59
CA HIS A 90 -15.45 -1.81 -15.33
C HIS A 90 -16.52 -0.78 -15.67
N SER A 91 -16.81 -0.67 -16.96
CA SER A 91 -18.17 -0.36 -17.37
C SER A 91 -19.10 -1.29 -16.57
N TYR A 92 -19.85 -0.68 -15.67
CA TYR A 92 -20.83 -1.26 -14.79
C TYR A 92 -21.53 -2.49 -15.39
N ARG A 93 -21.38 -3.62 -14.70
CA ARG A 93 -22.42 -4.65 -14.62
C ARG A 93 -22.67 -4.87 -13.13
N GLU A 94 -23.71 -4.19 -12.64
CA GLU A 94 -24.42 -4.61 -11.43
C GLU A 94 -24.90 -6.05 -11.63
N ASP A 95 -25.02 -6.82 -10.55
CA ASP A 95 -25.62 -8.16 -10.44
C ASP A 95 -24.68 -9.36 -10.16
N THR A 96 -23.49 -9.16 -9.59
CA THR A 96 -22.85 -10.27 -8.84
C THR A 96 -22.41 -9.82 -7.45
N ASP A 97 -23.14 -10.32 -6.45
CA ASP A 97 -22.72 -10.36 -5.07
C ASP A 97 -21.29 -10.96 -4.95
N TYR A 98 -20.42 -10.28 -4.22
CA TYR A 98 -19.10 -10.73 -3.74
C TYR A 98 -17.92 -10.76 -4.74
N ASP A 99 -16.97 -9.83 -4.52
CA ASP A 99 -15.52 -10.11 -4.46
C ASP A 99 -14.80 -10.60 -5.74
N SER A 100 -14.75 -9.77 -6.80
CA SER A 100 -14.04 -10.15 -8.05
C SER A 100 -13.06 -9.12 -8.63
N HIS A 101 -12.69 -8.05 -7.91
CA HIS A 101 -11.69 -7.09 -8.40
C HIS A 101 -10.70 -6.56 -7.36
N ASP A 102 -10.40 -7.36 -6.32
CA ASP A 102 -9.28 -7.11 -5.39
C ASP A 102 -8.06 -7.96 -5.81
N THR A 103 -7.59 -7.80 -7.05
CA THR A 103 -6.35 -8.45 -7.53
C THR A 103 -5.15 -8.08 -6.64
N TRP A 104 -5.13 -6.85 -6.13
CA TRP A 104 -4.11 -6.37 -5.22
C TRP A 104 -4.13 -7.09 -3.86
N ALA A 105 -5.28 -7.55 -3.37
CA ALA A 105 -5.36 -8.25 -2.09
C ALA A 105 -4.70 -9.64 -2.17
N ALA A 106 -4.81 -10.32 -3.31
CA ALA A 106 -4.10 -11.58 -3.54
C ALA A 106 -2.58 -11.36 -3.51
N GLU A 107 -2.09 -10.32 -4.19
CA GLU A 107 -0.67 -9.97 -4.23
C GLU A 107 -0.14 -9.57 -2.83
N VAL A 108 -0.90 -8.77 -2.08
CA VAL A 108 -0.57 -8.39 -0.70
C VAL A 108 -0.56 -9.60 0.22
N ASN A 109 -1.52 -10.52 0.09
CA ASN A 109 -1.54 -11.76 0.88
C ASN A 109 -0.35 -12.69 0.54
N GLU A 110 0.00 -12.83 -0.74
CA GLU A 110 1.17 -13.61 -1.14
C GLU A 110 2.48 -12.99 -0.62
N ALA A 111 2.61 -11.66 -0.71
CA ALA A 111 3.74 -10.92 -0.15
C ALA A 111 3.80 -11.08 1.37
N ASN A 112 2.65 -11.03 2.06
CA ASN A 112 2.52 -11.28 3.49
C ASN A 112 3.01 -12.68 3.87
N ASP A 113 2.56 -13.73 3.16
CA ASP A 113 2.96 -15.12 3.44
C ASP A 113 4.45 -15.35 3.17
N LEU A 114 4.98 -14.71 2.13
CA LEU A 114 6.41 -14.72 1.84
C LEU A 114 7.20 -14.07 2.97
N LEU A 115 6.85 -12.84 3.36
CA LEU A 115 7.53 -12.11 4.43
C LEU A 115 7.45 -12.93 5.72
N TRP A 116 6.29 -13.48 6.07
CA TRP A 116 6.12 -14.35 7.22
C TRP A 116 7.04 -15.58 7.21
N THR A 117 7.23 -16.20 6.04
CA THR A 117 8.03 -17.43 5.91
C THR A 117 9.52 -17.16 5.80
N LYS A 118 9.91 -16.01 5.22
CA LYS A 118 11.30 -15.69 4.85
C LYS A 118 11.99 -14.71 5.78
N LEU A 119 11.25 -13.85 6.48
CA LEU A 119 11.88 -13.01 7.50
C LEU A 119 12.29 -13.86 8.68
N GLU A 120 13.55 -13.75 9.03
CA GLU A 120 14.11 -14.31 10.25
C GLU A 120 14.26 -13.17 11.26
N PRO A 121 13.29 -12.99 12.18
CA PRO A 121 13.43 -11.98 13.23
C PRO A 121 14.64 -12.34 14.10
N LYS A 122 15.47 -11.33 14.39
CA LYS A 122 16.70 -11.44 15.17
C LYS A 122 16.69 -10.49 16.36
N ASP A 123 17.48 -10.84 17.36
CA ASP A 123 17.69 -9.98 18.51
C ASP A 123 18.68 -8.88 18.16
N HIS A 124 18.21 -7.63 18.06
CA HIS A 124 19.05 -6.48 17.80
C HIS A 124 19.35 -5.75 19.11
N LYS A 125 20.64 -5.51 19.39
CA LYS A 125 21.05 -4.63 20.50
C LYS A 125 21.22 -3.23 19.98
N TYR A 126 20.43 -2.30 20.51
CA TYR A 126 20.54 -0.89 20.19
C TYR A 126 20.64 -0.06 21.47
N HIS A 127 21.69 0.76 21.55
CA HIS A 127 22.12 1.47 22.76
C HIS A 127 22.25 0.56 23.99
N ARG A 128 21.31 0.66 24.94
CA ARG A 128 21.26 -0.07 26.21
C ARG A 128 20.06 -1.00 26.31
N ARG A 129 19.37 -1.25 25.20
CA ARG A 129 18.19 -2.12 25.13
C ARG A 129 18.43 -3.21 24.09
N THR A 130 18.03 -4.43 24.45
CA THR A 130 17.95 -5.55 23.50
C THR A 130 16.51 -5.60 23.01
N TYR A 131 16.33 -5.45 21.71
CA TYR A 131 15.04 -5.64 21.06
C TYR A 131 14.99 -7.07 20.51
N GLN A 132 14.11 -7.88 21.06
CA GLN A 132 13.94 -9.28 20.68
C GLN A 132 12.98 -9.41 19.50
N ASP A 133 13.19 -10.44 18.68
CA ASP A 133 12.34 -10.74 17.51
C ASP A 133 12.13 -9.56 16.55
N THR A 134 13.19 -8.82 16.27
CA THR A 134 13.16 -7.63 15.40
C THR A 134 13.78 -7.87 14.04
N PHE A 135 13.37 -7.10 13.05
CA PHE A 135 13.95 -7.11 11.72
C PHE A 135 14.05 -5.70 11.14
N LEU A 136 14.83 -5.56 10.08
CA LEU A 136 15.08 -4.26 9.46
C LEU A 136 14.08 -3.97 8.35
N GLY A 137 13.68 -2.70 8.19
CA GLY A 137 12.85 -2.28 7.04
C GLY A 137 13.50 -2.61 5.70
N THR A 138 14.83 -2.46 5.61
CA THR A 138 15.63 -2.86 4.45
C THR A 138 15.56 -4.35 4.13
N GLU A 139 15.39 -5.22 5.12
CA GLU A 139 15.22 -6.67 4.91
C GLU A 139 13.87 -6.96 4.25
N VAL A 140 12.80 -6.30 4.68
CA VAL A 140 11.46 -6.41 4.07
C VAL A 140 11.52 -6.04 2.58
N VAL A 141 12.08 -4.86 2.27
CA VAL A 141 12.20 -4.36 0.90
C VAL A 141 13.07 -5.29 0.05
N SER A 142 14.20 -5.75 0.59
CA SER A 142 15.11 -6.66 -0.11
C SER A 142 14.46 -8.02 -0.38
N LEU A 143 13.65 -8.55 0.54
CA LEU A 143 12.93 -9.81 0.35
C LEU A 143 11.87 -9.73 -0.74
N LEU A 144 11.11 -8.64 -0.80
CA LEU A 144 10.10 -8.40 -1.85
C LEU A 144 10.75 -8.27 -3.22
N LEU A 145 11.91 -7.59 -3.31
CA LEU A 145 12.73 -7.51 -4.50
C LEU A 145 13.28 -8.86 -4.96
N VAL A 146 13.95 -9.59 -4.07
CA VAL A 146 14.57 -10.89 -4.37
C VAL A 146 13.54 -11.91 -4.83
N SER A 147 12.33 -11.83 -4.25
CA SER A 147 11.24 -12.74 -4.59
C SER A 147 10.52 -12.36 -5.89
N GLY A 148 10.86 -11.23 -6.50
CA GLY A 148 10.32 -10.76 -7.77
C GLY A 148 8.89 -10.23 -7.66
N PHE A 149 8.42 -9.85 -6.46
CA PHE A 149 7.15 -9.15 -6.28
C PHE A 149 7.24 -7.69 -6.71
N SER A 150 8.44 -7.12 -6.70
CA SER A 150 8.68 -5.74 -7.09
C SER A 150 9.92 -5.65 -7.97
N SER A 151 9.91 -4.70 -8.90
CA SER A 151 11.05 -4.44 -9.81
C SER A 151 11.98 -3.34 -9.29
N SER A 152 11.53 -2.56 -8.31
CA SER A 152 12.25 -1.43 -7.72
C SER A 152 12.11 -1.44 -6.19
N ARG A 153 13.09 -0.86 -5.48
CA ARG A 153 13.03 -0.67 -4.02
C ARG A 153 11.81 0.13 -3.59
N GLU A 154 11.45 1.14 -4.37
CA GLU A 154 10.28 1.99 -4.14
C GLU A 154 8.96 1.19 -4.21
N ASP A 155 8.81 0.33 -5.23
CA ASP A 155 7.63 -0.51 -5.38
C ASP A 155 7.56 -1.60 -4.30
N ALA A 156 8.71 -2.17 -3.92
CA ALA A 156 8.80 -3.09 -2.78
C ALA A 156 8.42 -2.40 -1.46
N LEU A 157 8.84 -1.15 -1.27
CA LEU A 157 8.49 -0.35 -0.11
C LEU A 157 6.97 -0.10 -0.06
N LEU A 158 6.37 0.26 -1.20
CA LEU A 158 4.93 0.47 -1.32
C LEU A 158 4.14 -0.79 -1.03
N LEU A 159 4.57 -1.93 -1.60
CA LEU A 159 3.96 -3.22 -1.33
C LEU A 159 4.09 -3.61 0.14
N GLY A 160 5.25 -3.39 0.75
CA GLY A 160 5.48 -3.61 2.17
C GLY A 160 4.59 -2.74 3.06
N ARG A 161 4.41 -1.46 2.73
CA ARG A 161 3.45 -0.56 3.42
C ARG A 161 2.01 -1.01 3.23
N ALA A 162 1.65 -1.48 2.04
CA ALA A 162 0.33 -2.04 1.79
C ALA A 162 0.09 -3.30 2.64
N VAL A 163 1.09 -4.17 2.79
CA VAL A 163 1.03 -5.34 3.70
C VAL A 163 0.90 -4.91 5.16
N GLU A 164 1.71 -3.94 5.60
CA GLU A 164 1.65 -3.37 6.95
C GLU A 164 0.24 -2.84 7.25
N HIS A 165 -0.31 -2.02 6.36
CA HIS A 165 -1.63 -1.42 6.55
C HIS A 165 -2.76 -2.44 6.42
N ALA A 166 -2.74 -3.32 5.41
CA ALA A 166 -3.84 -4.22 5.11
C ALA A 166 -3.88 -5.48 6.00
N CYS A 167 -2.72 -6.05 6.33
CA CYS A 167 -2.65 -7.29 7.11
C CYS A 167 -2.18 -7.04 8.56
N SER A 168 -1.73 -5.81 8.90
CA SER A 168 -1.22 -5.48 10.24
C SER A 168 -0.16 -6.48 10.72
N LEU A 169 0.65 -6.98 9.77
CA LEU A 169 1.61 -8.07 9.97
C LEU A 169 2.72 -7.67 10.92
N PHE A 170 3.23 -6.46 10.74
CA PHE A 170 4.32 -5.90 11.50
C PHE A 170 4.08 -4.43 11.79
N ARG A 171 4.90 -3.87 12.67
CA ARG A 171 4.85 -2.47 13.07
C ARG A 171 6.22 -2.03 13.53
N HIS A 172 6.53 -0.76 13.37
CA HIS A 172 7.74 -0.18 13.95
C HIS A 172 7.76 -0.33 15.47
N VAL A 173 8.92 -0.60 16.06
CA VAL A 173 9.07 -0.85 17.51
C VAL A 173 8.56 0.31 18.37
N THR A 174 8.67 1.55 17.89
CA THR A 174 8.14 2.74 18.59
C THR A 174 6.76 3.16 18.12
N ASN A 175 6.19 2.49 17.10
CA ASN A 175 4.94 2.87 16.42
C ASN A 175 4.91 4.30 15.86
N ASP A 176 6.09 4.90 15.69
CA ASP A 176 6.26 6.30 15.29
C ASP A 176 6.57 6.45 13.78
N HIS A 177 7.04 5.36 13.16
CA HIS A 177 7.44 5.31 11.76
C HIS A 177 6.64 4.27 11.00
N ILE A 178 6.27 4.59 9.76
CA ILE A 178 5.79 3.61 8.78
C ILE A 178 6.97 2.79 8.24
N LEU A 179 6.71 1.76 7.42
CA LEU A 179 7.79 1.05 6.73
C LEU A 179 8.65 2.03 5.88
N GLU A 180 9.96 2.03 6.12
CA GLU A 180 10.97 2.76 5.34
C GLU A 180 12.11 1.80 4.94
N ASP A 181 12.72 2.02 3.77
CA ASP A 181 13.93 1.30 3.33
C ASP A 181 15.18 1.81 4.07
N LYS A 182 15.12 1.78 5.42
CA LYS A 182 16.16 2.21 6.35
C LYS A 182 16.40 1.11 7.38
N GLU A 183 17.52 1.21 8.09
CA GLU A 183 17.86 0.32 9.20
C GLU A 183 17.03 0.62 10.47
N LEU A 184 15.72 0.75 10.31
CA LEU A 184 14.74 0.90 11.37
C LEU A 184 14.26 -0.48 11.84
N PHE A 185 14.01 -0.61 13.14
CA PHE A 185 13.59 -1.87 13.75
C PHE A 185 12.07 -2.03 13.72
N TYR A 186 11.62 -3.14 13.15
CA TYR A 186 10.21 -3.54 13.11
C TYR A 186 10.04 -4.85 13.87
N VAL A 187 8.84 -5.06 14.41
CA VAL A 187 8.44 -6.28 15.12
C VAL A 187 7.20 -6.86 14.46
N PHE A 188 7.12 -8.19 14.43
CA PHE A 188 5.88 -8.86 14.08
C PHE A 188 4.81 -8.58 15.14
N ASN A 189 3.60 -8.30 14.68
CA ASN A 189 2.48 -8.12 15.58
C ASN A 189 2.01 -9.49 16.11
N GLN A 190 2.34 -9.81 17.37
CA GLN A 190 2.05 -11.13 17.95
C GLN A 190 0.54 -11.44 18.11
N LEU A 191 -0.35 -10.45 17.97
CA LEU A 191 -1.80 -10.64 17.98
C LEU A 191 -2.34 -11.27 16.69
N THR A 192 -1.64 -11.12 15.56
CA THR A 192 -2.04 -11.69 14.26
C THR A 192 -1.35 -13.02 13.95
N ARG A 193 -0.50 -13.53 14.86
CA ARG A 193 0.27 -14.78 14.79
C ARG A 193 -0.54 -16.04 14.41
N HIS A 194 -1.87 -15.99 14.52
CA HIS A 194 -2.80 -17.08 14.18
C HIS A 194 -3.95 -16.69 13.22
N LYS A 195 -4.06 -15.44 12.75
CA LYS A 195 -5.28 -14.96 12.04
C LYS A 195 -5.09 -13.92 10.94
N ALA A 196 -3.86 -13.54 10.54
CA ALA A 196 -3.65 -12.59 9.44
C ALA A 196 -3.90 -13.23 8.06
N LYS A 197 -5.17 -13.48 7.73
CA LYS A 197 -5.62 -13.37 6.34
C LYS A 197 -6.24 -12.00 6.23
N CYS A 198 -5.82 -11.19 5.26
CA CYS A 198 -6.49 -9.93 4.95
C CYS A 198 -7.94 -10.28 4.53
N SER A 199 -8.88 -10.32 5.48
CA SER A 199 -10.30 -10.34 5.16
C SER A 199 -10.64 -8.94 4.69
N GLY A 200 -11.20 -8.78 3.49
CA GLY A 200 -11.61 -7.49 2.91
C GLY A 200 -12.63 -6.69 3.74
N HIS A 201 -12.90 -7.11 4.98
CA HIS A 201 -13.74 -6.48 5.98
C HIS A 201 -12.88 -5.85 7.08
N PHE A 202 -12.79 -4.52 7.08
CA PHE A 202 -12.27 -3.74 8.21
C PHE A 202 -13.46 -3.14 8.96
N SER A 203 -13.59 -3.46 10.25
CA SER A 203 -14.49 -2.78 11.18
C SER A 203 -13.98 -1.39 11.55
#